data_AF-A0A8S2S9Z3-F1
#
_entry.id   AF-A0A8S2S9Z3-F1
#
_cell.length_a   1.000
_cell.length_b   1.000
_cell.length_c   1.000
_cell.angle_alpha   90.00
_cell.angle_beta   90.00
_cell.angle_gamma   90.00
#
_symmetry.space_group_name_H-M   'P 1'
#
loop_
_entity.id
_entity.type
_entity.pdbx_description
1 polymer ?
#
loop_
_entity_poly.entity_id
_entity_poly.type
_entity_poly.pdbx_seq_one_letter_code
_entity_poly.pdbx_strand_id
1 'polypeptide(L)'
;PRIVAEGFELAKKEALRVLDTLKIPITADRETLIQIARTSLRTKLSLENADILTDIAVDAILALNEPGVPTDLNMVEVMEMQHRTEADSRLVRG
;
A
#
# COMPACT_ATOMS: atom_id res chain seq x y z
N PRO A 1 -6.33 -32.14 -17.25
CA PRO A 1 -5.50 -30.94 -16.95
C PRO A 1 -5.89 -29.70 -17.77
N ARG A 2 -5.97 -29.80 -19.10
CA ARG A 2 -6.24 -28.65 -19.99
C ARG A 2 -7.64 -28.04 -19.83
N ILE A 3 -8.68 -28.87 -19.75
CA ILE A 3 -10.07 -28.43 -19.51
C ILE A 3 -10.21 -27.68 -18.18
N VAL A 4 -9.47 -28.12 -17.14
CA VAL A 4 -9.48 -27.46 -15.83
C VAL A 4 -8.81 -26.09 -15.90
N ALA A 5 -7.67 -25.98 -16.60
CA ALA A 5 -6.99 -24.70 -16.81
C ALA A 5 -7.85 -23.72 -17.62
N GLU A 6 -8.49 -24.18 -18.70
CA GLU A 6 -9.42 -23.38 -19.50
C GLU A 6 -10.64 -22.92 -18.67
N GLY A 7 -11.16 -23.79 -17.81
CA GLY A 7 -12.23 -23.45 -16.86
C GLY A 7 -11.81 -22.36 -15.87
N PHE A 8 -10.59 -22.42 -15.32
CA PHE A 8 -10.07 -21.38 -14.42
C PHE A 8 -9.86 -20.04 -15.12
N GLU A 9 -9.44 -20.03 -16.38
CA GLU A 9 -9.32 -18.77 -17.14
C GLU A 9 -10.69 -18.13 -17.41
N LEU A 10 -11.71 -18.94 -17.70
CA LEU A 10 -13.08 -18.42 -17.84
C LEU A 10 -13.60 -17.86 -16.51
N ALA A 11 -13.39 -18.59 -15.41
CA ALA A 11 -13.79 -18.16 -14.07
C ALA A 11 -13.06 -16.88 -13.62
N LYS A 12 -11.77 -16.74 -13.93
CA LYS A 12 -10.98 -15.53 -13.64
C LYS A 12 -11.57 -14.30 -14.33
N LYS A 13 -11.93 -14.40 -15.61
CA LYS A 13 -12.55 -13.30 -16.37
C LYS A 13 -13.86 -12.86 -15.73
N GLU A 14 -14.69 -13.82 -15.34
CA GLU A 14 -15.97 -13.54 -14.70
C GLU A 14 -15.79 -12.95 -13.29
N ALA A 15 -14.83 -13.45 -12.51
CA ALA A 15 -14.48 -12.88 -11.21
C ALA A 15 -14.03 -11.42 -11.31
N LEU A 16 -13.21 -11.07 -12.33
CA LEU A 16 -12.81 -9.68 -12.58
C LEU A 16 -14.02 -8.80 -12.94
N ARG A 17 -14.95 -9.31 -13.75
CA ARG A 17 -16.20 -8.59 -14.10
C ARG A 17 -17.04 -8.31 -12.85
N VAL A 18 -17.12 -9.25 -11.92
CA VAL A 18 -17.83 -9.06 -10.64
C VAL A 18 -17.09 -8.07 -9.75
N LEU A 19 -15.77 -8.16 -9.64
CA LEU A 19 -14.96 -7.19 -8.88
C LEU A 19 -15.16 -5.75 -9.39
N ASP A 20 -15.30 -5.56 -10.71
CA ASP A 20 -15.60 -4.26 -11.30
C ASP A 20 -16.97 -3.69 -10.89
N THR A 21 -17.96 -4.55 -10.57
CA THR A 21 -19.27 -4.10 -10.05
C THR A 21 -19.26 -3.83 -8.55
N LEU A 22 -18.29 -4.39 -7.82
CA LEU A 22 -18.18 -4.28 -6.36
C LEU A 22 -17.27 -3.13 -5.91
N LYS A 23 -16.35 -2.66 -6.77
CA LYS A 23 -15.42 -1.60 -6.41
C LYS A 23 -16.16 -0.30 -6.10
N ILE A 24 -15.74 0.38 -5.04
CA ILE A 24 -16.23 1.70 -4.67
C ILE A 24 -15.17 2.72 -5.11
N PRO A 25 -15.51 3.70 -5.96
CA PRO A 25 -14.55 4.73 -6.35
C PRO A 25 -14.17 5.57 -5.13
N ILE A 26 -12.88 5.67 -4.84
CA ILE A 26 -12.33 6.45 -3.75
C ILE A 26 -11.48 7.60 -4.30
N THR A 27 -11.50 8.73 -3.61
CA THR A 27 -10.53 9.81 -3.81
C THR A 27 -9.23 9.46 -3.09
N ALA A 28 -8.09 9.88 -3.62
CA ALA A 28 -6.79 9.68 -2.99
C ALA A 28 -6.51 10.79 -1.96
N ASP A 29 -7.37 10.91 -0.95
CA ASP A 29 -7.15 11.79 0.20
C ASP A 29 -6.25 11.12 1.25
N ARG A 30 -5.54 11.93 2.05
CA ARG A 30 -4.59 11.45 3.06
C ARG A 30 -5.25 10.47 4.05
N GLU A 31 -6.47 10.74 4.47
CA GLU A 31 -7.18 9.91 5.45
C GLU A 31 -7.51 8.53 4.87
N THR A 32 -8.05 8.46 3.67
CA THR A 32 -8.29 7.19 2.97
C THR A 32 -7.00 6.39 2.76
N LEU A 33 -5.91 7.06 2.35
CA LEU A 33 -4.60 6.41 2.18
C LEU A 33 -4.05 5.84 3.50
N ILE A 34 -4.26 6.53 4.63
CA ILE A 34 -3.91 6.02 5.96
C ILE A 34 -4.68 4.75 6.28
N GLN A 35 -5.98 4.69 6.02
CA GLN A 35 -6.76 3.48 6.33
C GLN A 35 -6.30 2.28 5.48
N ILE A 36 -5.95 2.51 4.21
CA ILE A 36 -5.41 1.49 3.31
C ILE A 36 -4.05 0.98 3.80
N ALA A 37 -3.13 1.91 4.08
CA ALA A 37 -1.78 1.58 4.56
C ALA A 37 -1.82 0.87 5.91
N ARG A 38 -2.67 1.34 6.84
CA ARG A 38 -2.91 0.72 8.15
C ARG A 38 -3.37 -0.72 8.02
N THR A 39 -4.33 -0.98 7.13
CA THR A 39 -4.86 -2.34 6.88
C THR A 39 -3.74 -3.29 6.41
N SER A 40 -2.84 -2.78 5.56
CA SER A 40 -1.71 -3.55 5.05
C SER A 40 -0.60 -3.78 6.08
N LEU A 41 -0.32 -2.81 6.95
CA LEU A 41 0.78 -2.86 7.92
C LEU A 41 0.41 -3.62 9.19
N ARG A 42 -0.84 -3.53 9.66
CA ARG A 42 -1.31 -4.23 10.88
C ARG A 42 -1.27 -5.75 10.79
N THR A 43 -1.20 -6.31 9.59
CA THR A 43 -1.03 -7.76 9.40
C THR A 43 0.42 -8.23 9.48
N LYS A 44 1.38 -7.30 9.50
CA LYS A 44 2.83 -7.57 9.42
C LYS A 44 3.58 -7.16 10.68
N LEU A 45 3.01 -6.27 11.47
CA LEU A 45 3.64 -5.61 12.60
C LEU A 45 2.70 -5.58 13.80
N SER A 46 3.26 -5.27 14.98
CA SER A 46 2.45 -4.89 16.14
C SER A 46 1.60 -3.66 15.81
N LEU A 47 0.44 -3.53 16.47
CA LEU A 47 -0.49 -2.42 16.21
C LEU A 47 0.18 -1.04 16.38
N GLU A 48 1.01 -0.91 17.42
CA GLU A 48 1.74 0.32 17.74
C GLU A 48 2.73 0.70 16.62
N ASN A 49 3.59 -0.23 16.21
CA ASN A 49 4.57 0.03 15.14
C ASN A 49 3.88 0.22 13.78
N ALA A 50 2.79 -0.52 13.53
CA ALA A 50 2.01 -0.38 12.29
C ALA A 50 1.42 1.02 12.16
N ASP A 51 0.88 1.59 13.24
CA ASP A 51 0.27 2.92 13.21
C ASP A 51 1.35 4.01 13.01
N ILE A 52 2.53 3.90 13.64
CA ILE A 52 3.67 4.82 13.42
C ILE A 52 4.14 4.77 11.95
N LEU A 53 4.36 3.57 11.41
CA LEU A 53 4.85 3.40 10.04
C LEU A 53 3.80 3.76 8.98
N THR A 54 2.51 3.70 9.33
CA THR A 54 1.42 4.11 8.44
C THR A 54 1.53 5.59 8.11
N ASP A 55 1.69 6.45 9.12
CA ASP A 55 1.81 7.89 8.90
C ASP A 55 3.06 8.24 8.07
N ILE A 56 4.19 7.60 8.40
CA ILE A 56 5.46 7.77 7.67
C ILE A 56 5.33 7.39 6.20
N ALA A 57 4.73 6.23 5.91
CA ALA A 57 4.60 5.74 4.54
C ALA A 57 3.68 6.62 3.70
N VAL A 58 2.55 7.07 4.25
CA VAL A 58 1.62 7.95 3.54
C VAL A 58 2.25 9.31 3.28
N ASP A 59 2.92 9.89 4.27
CA ASP A 59 3.58 11.19 4.10
C ASP A 59 4.74 11.13 3.09
N ALA A 60 5.47 10.01 3.01
CA ALA A 60 6.50 9.80 2.00
C ALA A 60 5.92 9.76 0.59
N ILE A 61 4.83 9.02 0.37
CA ILE A 61 4.18 8.93 -0.95
C ILE A 61 3.52 10.25 -1.37
N LEU A 62 2.88 10.95 -0.42
CA LEU A 62 2.30 12.26 -0.70
C LEU A 62 3.34 13.31 -1.06
N ALA A 63 4.56 13.22 -0.52
CA ALA A 63 5.66 14.11 -0.88
C ALA A 63 6.12 13.96 -2.35
N LEU A 64 5.89 12.80 -2.96
CA LEU A 64 6.25 12.49 -4.35
C LEU A 64 5.10 12.67 -5.34
N ASN A 65 3.90 12.97 -4.84
CA ASN A 65 2.70 12.97 -5.66
C ASN A 65 2.62 14.23 -6.53
N GLU A 66 3.08 14.12 -7.78
CA GLU A 66 2.93 15.15 -8.81
C GLU A 66 1.80 14.80 -9.80
N PRO A 67 0.87 15.72 -10.10
CA PRO A 67 -0.22 15.44 -11.03
C PRO A 67 0.29 15.05 -12.42
N GLY A 68 -0.02 13.83 -12.85
CA GLY A 68 0.33 13.33 -14.19
C GLY A 68 1.68 12.63 -14.29
N VAL A 69 2.45 12.55 -13.20
CA VAL A 69 3.69 11.78 -13.13
C VAL A 69 3.44 10.49 -12.33
N PRO A 70 3.81 9.30 -12.85
CA PRO A 70 3.73 8.08 -12.05
C PRO A 70 4.69 8.16 -10.86
N THR A 71 4.23 7.74 -9.68
CA THR A 71 5.07 7.73 -8.47
C THR A 71 6.29 6.83 -8.66
N ASP A 72 7.49 7.41 -8.57
CA ASP A 72 8.74 6.66 -8.61
C ASP A 72 9.15 6.25 -7.18
N LEU A 73 9.13 4.95 -6.90
CA LEU A 73 9.50 4.42 -5.60
C LEU A 73 11.00 4.53 -5.31
N ASN A 74 11.86 4.77 -6.32
CA ASN A 74 13.29 5.03 -6.09
C ASN A 74 13.53 6.37 -5.40
N MET A 75 12.52 7.26 -5.36
CA MET A 75 12.57 8.51 -4.60
C MET A 75 12.28 8.30 -3.10
N VAL A 76 11.88 7.08 -2.68
CA VAL A 76 11.74 6.70 -1.26
C VAL A 76 12.89 5.78 -0.88
N GLU A 77 13.92 6.35 -0.27
CA GLU A 77 15.05 5.57 0.25
C GLU A 77 14.77 5.07 1.68
N VAL A 78 14.95 3.77 1.90
CA VAL A 78 14.82 3.14 3.22
C VAL A 78 16.21 2.90 3.79
N MET A 79 16.52 3.59 4.88
CA MET A 79 17.79 3.45 5.60
C MET A 79 17.59 2.69 6.91
N GLU A 80 18.32 1.58 7.06
CA GLU A 80 18.32 0.80 8.29
C GLU A 80 19.43 1.29 9.23
N MET A 81 19.10 1.49 10.50
CA MET A 81 20.05 1.86 11.54
C MET A 81 19.96 0.88 12.70
N GLN A 82 21.09 0.35 13.14
CA GLN A 82 21.12 -0.53 14.31
C GLN A 82 20.87 0.28 15.59
N HIS A 83 19.68 0.12 16.16
CA HIS A 83 19.27 0.68 17.44
C HIS A 83 18.67 -0.41 18.32
N ARG A 84 18.54 -0.13 19.63
CA ARG A 84 17.95 -1.07 20.61
C ARG A 84 16.42 -1.07 20.60
N THR A 85 15.80 -0.22 19.80
CA THR A 85 14.36 0.01 19.77
C THR A 85 13.87 0.00 18.32
N GLU A 86 12.74 -0.67 18.06
CA GLU A 86 12.12 -0.75 16.72
C GLU A 86 11.20 0.43 16.41
N ALA A 87 10.79 1.19 17.43
CA ALA A 87 9.82 2.29 17.33
C ALA A 87 10.41 3.60 16.74
N ASP A 88 11.73 3.71 16.61
CA ASP A 88 12.41 4.96 16.27
C ASP A 88 12.55 5.19 14.75
N SER A 89 11.56 4.76 13.97
CA SER A 89 11.51 5.04 12.53
C SER A 89 10.99 6.46 12.28
N ARG A 90 11.59 7.19 11.33
CA ARG A 90 11.17 8.55 10.98
C ARG A 90 11.33 8.84 9.50
N LEU A 91 10.47 9.69 8.97
CA LEU A 91 10.63 10.28 7.64
C LEU A 91 11.61 11.46 7.71
N VAL A 92 12.66 11.43 6.91
CA VAL A 92 13.56 12.57 6.70
C VAL A 92 13.29 13.12 5.30
N ARG A 93 12.80 14.37 5.22
CA ARG A 93 12.61 15.07 3.95
C ARG A 93 13.93 15.74 3.58
N GLY A 94 14.73 15.04 2.78
CA GLY A 94 16.02 15.50 2.25
C GLY A 94 15.87 16.42 1.05
#